data_AF-A0A839SJR3-F1
#
_entry.id   AF-A0A839SJR3-F1
#
_cell.length_a   1.000
_cell.length_b   1.000
_cell.length_c   1.000
_cell.angle_alpha   90.00
_cell.angle_beta   90.00
_cell.angle_gamma   90.00
#
_symmetry.space_group_name_H-M   'P 1'
#
loop_
_entity.id
_entity.type
_entity.pdbx_description
1 polymer ?
#
loop_
_entity_poly.entity_id
_entity_poly.type
_entity_poly.pdbx_seq_one_letter_code
_entity_poly.pdbx_strand_id
1 'polypeptide(L)'
;MDLLTYTILFRSAEFGCGILSARLLLKKDFVLLNRVAWLAAFIAVTYLGRILVSNAILSLSAEFYNLFKLAGFTLMGFGFAGILYLSVTSVKWLNLVLGNVLFKKMGRISYSFYLLHALIIPVVAEFVIKYAPGLKGISAPLVTMTISAVILYPLSLLSFNLFEKPFLSIGNLSSK
;
A
#
# COMPACT_ATOMS: atom_id res chain seq x y z
N MET A 1 -16.30 20.16 5.00
CA MET A 1 -15.95 18.95 5.77
C MET A 1 -14.52 19.08 6.23
N ASP A 2 -14.22 18.73 7.47
CA ASP A 2 -12.88 18.84 8.03
C ASP A 2 -11.94 17.74 7.47
N LEU A 3 -10.64 17.99 7.55
CA LEU A 3 -9.59 17.12 7.03
C LEU A 3 -9.66 15.70 7.64
N LEU A 4 -10.12 15.61 8.89
CA LEU A 4 -10.21 14.36 9.63
C LEU A 4 -11.34 13.48 9.09
N THR A 5 -12.55 14.01 8.91
CA THR A 5 -13.68 13.25 8.36
C THR A 5 -13.38 12.77 6.93
N TYR A 6 -12.72 13.60 6.12
CA TYR A 6 -12.28 13.17 4.79
C TYR A 6 -11.30 12.00 4.84
N THR A 7 -10.26 12.11 5.67
CA THR A 7 -9.23 11.07 5.78
C THR A 7 -9.82 9.75 6.28
N ILE A 8 -10.73 9.81 7.25
CA ILE A 8 -11.39 8.63 7.80
C ILE A 8 -12.29 7.98 6.76
N LEU A 9 -13.13 8.75 6.05
CA LEU A 9 -14.11 8.22 5.12
C LEU A 9 -13.43 7.57 3.90
N PHE A 10 -12.40 8.21 3.33
CA PHE A 10 -11.64 7.62 2.22
C PHE A 10 -10.90 6.34 2.63
N ARG A 11 -10.24 6.33 3.80
CA ARG A 11 -9.50 5.15 4.29
C ARG A 11 -10.42 3.99 4.67
N SER A 12 -11.65 4.30 5.11
CA SER A 12 -12.65 3.29 5.47
C SER A 12 -13.07 2.46 4.26
N ALA A 13 -13.21 3.10 3.08
CA ALA A 13 -13.54 2.39 1.84
C ALA A 13 -12.42 1.42 1.41
N GLU A 14 -11.17 1.87 1.44
CA GLU A 14 -10.00 1.03 1.15
C GLU A 14 -9.90 -0.15 2.12
N PHE A 15 -10.09 0.12 3.41
CA PHE A 15 -10.12 -0.91 4.45
C PHE A 15 -11.24 -1.93 4.21
N GLY A 16 -12.43 -1.47 3.81
CA GLY A 16 -13.56 -2.33 3.45
C GLY A 16 -13.24 -3.31 2.30
N CYS A 17 -12.57 -2.84 1.25
CA CYS A 17 -12.10 -3.70 0.15
C CYS A 17 -11.11 -4.79 0.65
N GLY A 18 -10.24 -4.42 1.60
CA GLY A 18 -9.34 -5.36 2.26
C GLY A 18 -10.09 -6.44 3.05
N ILE A 19 -11.11 -6.05 3.85
CA ILE A 19 -11.95 -7.00 4.60
C ILE A 19 -12.66 -7.97 3.66
N LEU A 20 -13.25 -7.47 2.57
CA LEU A 20 -13.94 -8.31 1.59
C LEU A 20 -13.00 -9.36 0.99
N SER A 21 -11.79 -8.95 0.62
CA SER A 21 -10.77 -9.87 0.09
C SER A 21 -10.33 -10.90 1.11
N ALA A 22 -10.15 -10.51 2.38
CA ALA A 22 -9.86 -11.43 3.47
C ALA A 22 -11.00 -12.45 3.71
N ARG A 23 -12.25 -12.00 3.67
CA ARG A 23 -13.42 -12.90 3.78
C ARG A 23 -13.50 -13.89 2.61
N LEU A 24 -13.20 -13.45 1.39
CA LEU A 24 -13.14 -14.34 0.23
C LEU A 24 -12.03 -15.38 0.35
N LEU A 25 -10.87 -15.02 0.93
CA LEU A 25 -9.80 -15.98 1.21
C LEU A 25 -10.24 -17.06 2.21
N LEU A 26 -10.98 -16.68 3.25
CA LEU A 26 -11.44 -17.62 4.27
C LEU A 26 -12.48 -18.62 3.75
N LYS A 27 -13.27 -18.25 2.74
CA LYS A 27 -14.31 -19.12 2.19
C LYS A 27 -13.80 -20.25 1.29
N LYS A 28 -12.51 -20.29 0.90
CA LYS A 28 -11.81 -21.33 0.09
C LYS A 28 -12.43 -21.76 -1.26
N ASP A 29 -13.70 -21.46 -1.53
CA ASP A 29 -14.46 -22.00 -2.67
C ASP A 29 -14.38 -21.10 -3.92
N PHE A 30 -13.84 -19.89 -3.78
CA PHE A 30 -13.71 -18.97 -4.90
C PHE A 30 -12.33 -19.13 -5.54
N VAL A 31 -12.27 -19.62 -6.79
CA VAL A 31 -11.03 -19.71 -7.55
C VAL A 31 -11.23 -19.05 -8.91
N LEU A 32 -10.46 -18.01 -9.16
CA LEU A 32 -10.48 -17.30 -10.44
C LEU A 32 -9.71 -18.14 -11.49
N LEU A 33 -10.44 -18.64 -12.49
CA LEU A 33 -9.91 -19.57 -13.51
C LEU A 33 -8.85 -18.91 -14.42
N ASN A 34 -9.03 -17.64 -14.80
CA ASN A 34 -8.08 -16.90 -15.66
C ASN A 34 -7.30 -15.84 -14.87
N ARG A 35 -6.37 -16.29 -14.02
CA ARG A 35 -5.65 -15.44 -13.07
C ARG A 35 -4.83 -14.33 -13.72
N VAL A 36 -4.30 -14.56 -14.93
CA VAL A 36 -3.52 -13.54 -15.66
C VAL A 36 -4.44 -12.43 -16.15
N ALA A 37 -5.60 -12.77 -16.73
CA ALA A 37 -6.59 -11.78 -17.12
C ALA A 37 -7.12 -10.98 -15.91
N TRP A 38 -7.38 -11.65 -14.79
CA TRP A 38 -7.79 -10.98 -13.56
C TRP A 38 -6.69 -10.08 -12.98
N LEU A 39 -5.42 -10.51 -13.04
CA LEU A 39 -4.30 -9.67 -12.64
C LEU A 39 -4.22 -8.41 -13.51
N ALA A 40 -4.32 -8.57 -14.83
CA ALA A 40 -4.33 -7.44 -15.76
C ALA A 40 -5.52 -6.50 -15.50
N ALA A 41 -6.71 -7.06 -15.23
CA ALA A 41 -7.90 -6.30 -14.88
C ALA A 41 -7.71 -5.51 -13.58
N PHE A 42 -7.17 -6.13 -12.53
CA PHE A 42 -6.92 -5.44 -11.27
C PHE A 42 -5.84 -4.36 -11.40
N ILE A 43 -4.77 -4.60 -12.18
CA ILE A 43 -3.77 -3.57 -12.51
C ILE A 43 -4.44 -2.40 -13.23
N ALA A 44 -5.27 -2.67 -14.25
CA ALA A 44 -6.00 -1.64 -14.97
C ALA A 44 -6.91 -0.82 -14.05
N VAL A 45 -7.65 -1.50 -13.15
CA VAL A 45 -8.50 -0.84 -12.15
C VAL A 45 -7.68 0.04 -11.19
N THR A 46 -6.52 -0.44 -10.72
CA THR A 46 -5.62 0.36 -9.88
C THR A 46 -5.14 1.62 -10.63
N TYR A 47 -4.74 1.48 -11.89
CA TYR A 47 -4.28 2.62 -12.69
C TYR A 47 -5.41 3.61 -13.01
N LEU A 48 -6.62 3.13 -13.29
CA LEU A 48 -7.81 3.98 -13.45
C LEU A 48 -8.07 4.78 -12.17
N GLY A 49 -8.00 4.13 -11.00
CA GLY A 49 -8.10 4.82 -9.72
C GLY A 49 -7.01 5.88 -9.54
N ARG A 50 -5.76 5.58 -9.91
CA ARG A 50 -4.65 6.54 -9.86
C ARG A 50 -4.87 7.74 -10.78
N ILE A 51 -5.40 7.52 -11.97
CA ILE A 51 -5.72 8.57 -12.94
C ILE A 51 -6.79 9.52 -12.35
N LEU A 52 -7.83 8.99 -11.72
CA LEU A 52 -8.88 9.80 -11.07
C LEU A 52 -8.36 10.68 -9.91
N VAL A 53 -7.35 10.23 -9.17
CA VAL A 53 -6.73 11.00 -8.08
C VAL A 53 -5.60 11.92 -8.58
N SER A 54 -5.30 11.91 -9.88
CA SER A 54 -4.26 12.78 -10.43
C SER A 54 -4.68 14.24 -10.38
N ASN A 55 -3.71 15.13 -10.15
CA ASN A 55 -3.98 16.58 -10.14
C ASN A 55 -4.62 17.06 -11.44
N ALA A 56 -4.27 16.45 -12.58
CA ALA A 56 -4.83 16.79 -13.88
C ALA A 56 -6.35 16.56 -13.95
N ILE A 57 -6.87 15.46 -13.39
CA ILE A 57 -8.31 15.20 -13.35
C ILE A 57 -8.98 15.99 -12.25
N LEU A 58 -8.37 16.04 -11.07
CA LEU A 58 -8.94 16.75 -9.92
C LEU A 58 -9.06 18.26 -10.17
N SER A 59 -8.22 18.85 -11.03
CA SER A 59 -8.32 20.25 -11.42
C SER A 59 -9.41 20.55 -12.46
N LEU A 60 -9.98 19.54 -13.13
CA LEU A 60 -11.01 19.75 -14.16
C LEU A 60 -12.38 20.13 -13.56
N SER A 61 -12.66 19.74 -12.31
CA SER A 61 -13.90 20.10 -11.63
C SER A 61 -13.70 20.18 -10.12
N ALA A 62 -13.83 21.39 -9.58
CA ALA A 62 -13.83 21.62 -8.14
C ALA A 62 -15.06 20.99 -7.45
N GLU A 63 -16.20 20.94 -8.15
CA GLU A 63 -17.46 20.40 -7.62
C GLU A 63 -17.39 18.88 -7.42
N PHE A 64 -16.78 18.14 -8.35
CA PHE A 64 -16.64 16.69 -8.27
C PHE A 64 -15.32 16.22 -7.65
N TYR A 65 -14.49 17.14 -7.14
CA TYR A 65 -13.18 16.84 -6.58
C TYR A 65 -13.19 15.69 -5.56
N ASN A 66 -14.13 15.75 -4.61
CA ASN A 66 -14.23 14.75 -3.55
C ASN A 66 -14.77 13.41 -4.04
N LEU A 67 -15.66 13.45 -5.03
CA LEU A 67 -16.23 12.25 -5.64
C LEU A 67 -15.15 11.49 -6.44
N PHE A 68 -14.36 12.20 -7.25
CA PHE A 68 -13.24 11.61 -7.98
C PHE A 68 -12.16 11.06 -7.04
N LYS A 69 -11.86 11.76 -5.95
CA LYS A 69 -11.00 11.22 -4.89
C LYS A 69 -11.57 9.93 -4.30
N LEU A 70 -12.85 9.92 -3.91
CA LEU A 70 -13.49 8.75 -3.28
C LEU A 70 -13.45 7.54 -4.21
N ALA A 71 -13.91 7.73 -5.45
CA ALA A 71 -13.94 6.70 -6.47
C ALA A 71 -12.51 6.21 -6.78
N GLY A 72 -11.56 7.13 -6.92
CA GLY A 72 -10.17 6.82 -7.20
C GLY A 72 -9.52 5.97 -6.11
N PHE A 73 -9.63 6.36 -4.84
CA PHE A 73 -9.12 5.57 -3.70
C PHE A 73 -9.82 4.21 -3.58
N THR A 74 -11.13 4.15 -3.80
CA THR A 74 -11.90 2.90 -3.74
C THR A 74 -11.48 1.94 -4.86
N LEU A 75 -11.31 2.42 -6.09
CA LEU A 75 -10.81 1.61 -7.21
C LEU A 75 -9.39 1.12 -6.96
N MET A 76 -8.50 1.98 -6.46
CA MET A 76 -7.13 1.56 -6.08
C MET A 76 -7.17 0.48 -5.00
N GLY A 77 -7.98 0.68 -3.94
CA GLY A 77 -8.16 -0.29 -2.87
C GLY A 77 -8.68 -1.63 -3.39
N PHE A 78 -9.69 -1.63 -4.25
CA PHE A 78 -10.22 -2.84 -4.88
C PHE A 78 -9.19 -3.55 -5.76
N GLY A 79 -8.49 -2.81 -6.62
CA GLY A 79 -7.45 -3.36 -7.50
C GLY A 79 -6.30 -3.99 -6.69
N PHE A 80 -5.76 -3.29 -5.69
CA PHE A 80 -4.71 -3.84 -4.83
C PHE A 80 -5.19 -5.05 -4.02
N ALA A 81 -6.41 -5.01 -3.49
CA ALA A 81 -6.96 -6.14 -2.74
C ALA A 81 -7.15 -7.38 -3.64
N GLY A 82 -7.58 -7.20 -4.89
CA GLY A 82 -7.64 -8.25 -5.90
C GLY A 82 -6.28 -8.83 -6.28
N ILE A 83 -5.26 -7.98 -6.45
CA ILE A 83 -3.87 -8.41 -6.67
C ILE A 83 -3.38 -9.24 -5.49
N LEU A 84 -3.58 -8.78 -4.26
CA LEU A 84 -3.22 -9.51 -3.04
C LEU A 84 -3.95 -10.86 -2.96
N TYR A 85 -5.26 -10.87 -3.25
CA TYR A 85 -6.05 -12.09 -3.28
C TYR A 85 -5.49 -13.13 -4.27
N LEU A 86 -5.18 -12.72 -5.50
CA LEU A 86 -4.55 -13.60 -6.49
C LEU A 86 -3.17 -14.08 -6.02
N SER A 87 -2.42 -13.23 -5.32
CA SER A 87 -1.09 -13.53 -4.83
C SER A 87 -1.09 -14.60 -3.74
N VAL A 88 -2.03 -14.51 -2.81
CA VAL A 88 -2.17 -15.45 -1.69
C VAL A 88 -2.77 -16.79 -2.17
N THR A 89 -3.64 -16.77 -3.17
CA THR A 89 -4.27 -18.00 -3.70
C THR A 89 -3.49 -18.68 -4.82
N SER A 90 -2.44 -18.06 -5.38
CA SER A 90 -1.65 -18.61 -6.49
C SER A 90 -0.55 -19.53 -5.98
N VAL A 91 -0.43 -20.70 -6.59
CA VAL A 91 0.52 -21.75 -6.15
C VAL A 91 1.83 -21.72 -6.95
N LYS A 92 1.86 -21.02 -8.10
CA LYS A 92 2.96 -21.08 -9.07
C LYS A 92 3.85 -19.82 -9.03
N TRP A 93 3.76 -18.96 -10.04
CA TRP A 93 4.73 -17.88 -10.26
C TRP A 93 4.56 -16.69 -9.30
N LEU A 94 3.32 -16.33 -8.97
CA LEU A 94 3.03 -15.17 -8.13
C LEU A 94 3.46 -15.42 -6.67
N ASN A 95 3.42 -16.68 -6.21
CA ASN A 95 3.98 -17.11 -4.93
C ASN A 95 5.51 -17.17 -4.94
N LEU A 96 6.17 -17.41 -6.09
CA LEU A 96 7.62 -17.30 -6.17
C LEU A 96 8.08 -15.85 -5.93
N VAL A 97 7.36 -14.87 -6.47
CA VAL A 97 7.68 -13.45 -6.30
C VAL A 97 7.23 -12.95 -4.93
N LEU A 98 5.94 -13.01 -4.62
CA LEU A 98 5.36 -12.39 -3.42
C LEU A 98 5.41 -13.29 -2.18
N GLY A 99 5.57 -14.60 -2.38
CA GLY A 99 5.75 -15.56 -1.29
C GLY A 99 7.20 -15.70 -0.81
N ASN A 100 8.14 -14.97 -1.43
CA ASN A 100 9.53 -14.91 -0.99
C ASN A 100 9.61 -14.45 0.47
N VAL A 101 10.53 -15.06 1.22
CA VAL A 101 10.80 -14.77 2.64
C VAL A 101 11.01 -13.26 2.88
N LEU A 102 11.67 -12.55 1.96
CA LEU A 102 11.89 -11.11 2.07
C LEU A 102 10.57 -10.34 2.09
N PHE A 103 9.72 -10.54 1.08
CA PHE A 103 8.42 -9.85 0.99
C PHE A 103 7.49 -10.23 2.14
N LYS A 104 7.52 -11.48 2.59
CA LYS A 104 6.79 -11.91 3.80
C LYS A 104 7.29 -11.18 5.06
N LYS A 105 8.61 -11.04 5.23
CA LYS A 105 9.20 -10.28 6.35
C LYS A 105 8.84 -8.80 6.26
N MET A 106 8.90 -8.20 5.08
CA MET A 106 8.49 -6.80 4.86
C MET A 106 7.00 -6.60 5.15
N GLY A 107 6.14 -7.54 4.75
CA GLY A 107 4.71 -7.51 5.04
C GLY A 107 4.41 -7.56 6.54
N ARG A 108 5.24 -8.22 7.35
CA ARG A 108 5.07 -8.23 8.82
C ARG A 108 5.35 -6.87 9.46
N ILE A 109 6.26 -6.08 8.90
CA ILE A 109 6.62 -4.77 9.43
C ILE A 109 5.93 -3.63 8.67
N SER A 110 5.00 -3.93 7.76
CA SER A 110 4.44 -2.94 6.84
C SER A 110 3.64 -1.86 7.56
N TYR A 111 2.99 -2.19 8.68
CA TYR A 111 2.27 -1.21 9.49
C TYR A 111 3.24 -0.20 10.14
N SER A 112 4.28 -0.70 10.80
CA SER A 112 5.37 0.11 11.35
C SER A 112 6.06 0.96 10.26
N PHE A 113 6.24 0.42 9.05
CA PHE A 113 6.76 1.15 7.89
C PHE A 113 5.81 2.27 7.44
N TYR A 114 4.52 1.97 7.38
CA TYR A 114 3.49 2.95 7.03
C TYR A 114 3.41 4.11 8.04
N LEU A 115 3.62 3.89 9.33
CA LEU A 115 3.64 4.99 10.30
C LEU A 115 4.88 5.87 10.14
N LEU A 116 6.05 5.25 9.98
CA LEU A 116 7.32 5.96 10.02
C LEU A 116 7.68 6.66 8.71
N HIS A 117 7.17 6.21 7.55
CA HIS A 117 7.55 6.81 6.26
C HIS A 117 7.17 8.29 6.16
N ALA A 118 6.05 8.70 6.79
CA ALA A 118 5.61 10.09 6.79
C ALA A 118 6.60 11.03 7.53
N LEU A 119 7.40 10.50 8.46
CA LEU A 119 8.45 11.25 9.15
C LEU A 119 9.79 11.17 8.41
N ILE A 120 10.19 9.97 7.99
CA ILE A 120 11.54 9.74 7.45
C ILE A 120 11.70 10.28 6.03
N ILE A 121 10.69 10.15 5.17
CA ILE A 121 10.82 10.57 3.76
C ILE A 121 11.07 12.08 3.64
N PRO A 122 10.32 12.98 4.32
CA PRO A 122 10.59 14.42 4.26
C PRO A 122 11.99 14.79 4.75
N VAL A 123 12.44 14.21 5.87
CA VAL A 123 13.78 14.47 6.43
C VAL A 123 14.88 14.05 5.45
N VAL A 124 14.75 12.87 4.84
CA VAL A 124 15.71 12.39 3.83
C VAL A 124 15.65 13.24 2.56
N ALA A 125 14.45 13.67 2.14
CA ALA A 125 14.29 14.54 0.99
C ALA A 125 15.01 15.89 1.20
N GLU A 126 14.82 16.53 2.35
CA GLU A 126 15.52 17.77 2.72
C GLU A 126 17.03 17.57 2.78
N PHE A 127 17.49 16.44 3.34
CA PHE A 127 18.90 16.08 3.37
C PHE A 127 19.48 15.95 1.94
N VAL A 128 18.79 15.23 1.04
CA VAL A 128 19.24 15.06 -0.35
C VAL A 128 19.27 16.39 -1.10
N ILE A 129 18.26 17.24 -0.91
CA ILE A 129 18.22 18.59 -1.50
C ILE A 129 19.41 19.43 -1.04
N LYS A 130 19.73 19.38 0.26
CA LYS A 130 20.80 20.18 0.86
C LYS A 130 22.21 19.69 0.50
N TYR A 131 22.43 18.38 0.52
CA TYR A 131 23.78 17.79 0.43
C TYR A 131 24.09 17.16 -0.93
N ALA A 132 23.09 16.96 -1.79
CA ALA A 132 23.27 16.46 -3.15
C ALA A 132 22.47 17.28 -4.19
N PRO A 133 22.66 18.62 -4.26
CA PRO A 133 21.88 19.50 -5.14
C PRO A 133 22.07 19.22 -6.65
N GLY A 134 23.09 18.44 -7.02
CA GLY A 134 23.32 17.98 -8.38
C GLY A 134 22.36 16.87 -8.84
N LEU A 135 21.67 16.19 -7.92
CA LEU A 135 20.68 15.18 -8.28
C LEU A 135 19.40 15.86 -8.79
N LYS A 136 19.03 15.57 -10.04
CA LYS A 136 17.88 16.18 -10.74
C LYS A 136 17.08 15.13 -11.51
N GLY A 137 15.84 15.45 -11.83
CA GLY A 137 14.96 14.56 -12.58
C GLY A 137 14.68 13.27 -11.79
N ILE A 138 14.71 12.12 -12.46
CA ILE A 138 14.34 10.83 -11.85
C ILE A 138 15.37 10.29 -10.85
N SER A 139 16.63 10.75 -10.90
CA SER A 139 17.67 10.27 -9.98
C SER A 139 17.43 10.76 -8.55
N ALA A 140 16.92 11.98 -8.37
CA ALA A 140 16.61 12.53 -7.05
C ALA A 140 15.61 11.67 -6.26
N PRO A 141 14.38 11.37 -6.76
CA PRO A 141 13.44 10.52 -6.03
C PRO A 141 13.93 9.08 -5.87
N LEU A 142 14.70 8.54 -6.81
CA LEU A 142 15.30 7.20 -6.66
C LEU A 142 16.28 7.16 -5.47
N VAL A 143 17.20 8.11 -5.41
CA VAL A 143 18.18 8.21 -4.31
C VAL A 143 17.49 8.46 -2.97
N THR A 144 16.53 9.40 -2.92
CA THR A 144 15.72 9.65 -1.72
C THR A 144 15.02 8.38 -1.26
N MET A 145 14.33 7.66 -2.16
CA MET A 145 13.65 6.41 -1.82
C MET A 145 14.62 5.33 -1.34
N THR A 146 15.78 5.19 -1.96
CA THR A 146 16.79 4.21 -1.53
C THR A 146 17.29 4.51 -0.13
N ILE A 147 17.69 5.76 0.15
CA ILE A 147 18.16 6.17 1.49
C ILE A 147 17.03 6.00 2.51
N SER A 148 15.83 6.46 2.19
CA SER A 148 14.66 6.29 3.06
C SER A 148 14.38 4.83 3.35
N ALA A 149 14.44 3.92 2.37
CA ALA A 149 14.21 2.49 2.58
C ALA A 149 15.27 1.86 3.48
N VAL A 150 16.54 2.23 3.32
CA VAL A 150 17.67 1.76 4.16
C VAL A 150 17.48 2.19 5.62
N ILE A 151 16.96 3.39 5.87
CA ILE A 151 16.70 3.89 7.23
C ILE A 151 15.39 3.34 7.80
N LEU A 152 14.33 3.31 6.99
CA LEU A 152 13.00 2.88 7.42
C LEU A 152 12.99 1.42 7.81
N TYR A 153 13.63 0.54 7.03
CA TYR A 153 13.60 -0.90 7.31
C TYR A 153 14.03 -1.27 8.74
N PRO A 154 15.21 -0.86 9.25
CA PRO A 154 15.62 -1.17 10.62
C PRO A 154 14.73 -0.48 11.67
N LEU A 155 14.30 0.76 11.44
CA LEU A 155 13.42 1.47 12.37
C LEU A 155 12.04 0.81 12.48
N SER A 156 11.47 0.41 11.35
CA SER A 156 10.20 -0.32 11.30
C SER A 156 10.32 -1.70 11.95
N LEU A 157 11.45 -2.38 11.76
CA LEU A 157 11.71 -3.66 12.42
C LEU A 157 11.82 -3.51 13.94
N LEU A 158 12.49 -2.46 14.41
CA LEU A 158 12.59 -2.15 15.84
C LEU A 158 11.21 -1.82 16.42
N SER A 159 10.47 -0.93 15.76
CA SER A 159 9.11 -0.55 16.15
C SER A 159 8.17 -1.75 16.19
N PHE A 160 8.23 -2.63 15.19
CA PHE A 160 7.46 -3.88 15.16
C PHE A 160 7.77 -4.76 16.37
N ASN A 161 9.05 -4.97 16.70
CA ASN A 161 9.44 -5.85 17.79
C ASN A 161 9.08 -5.28 19.17
N LEU A 162 9.15 -3.95 19.33
CA LEU A 162 8.89 -3.29 20.62
C LEU A 162 7.41 -3.05 20.89
N PHE A 163 6.62 -2.75 19.86
CA PHE A 163 5.23 -2.33 20.01
C PHE A 163 4.27 -3.35 19.39
N GLU A 164 4.38 -3.59 18.10
CA GLU A 164 3.38 -4.36 17.34
C GLU A 164 3.32 -5.84 17.74
N LYS A 165 4.49 -6.50 17.83
CA LYS A 165 4.60 -7.92 18.17
C LYS A 165 4.04 -8.26 19.56
N PRO A 166 4.32 -7.49 20.63
CA PRO A 166 3.67 -7.68 21.92
C PRO A 166 2.14 -7.59 21.84
N PHE A 167 1.58 -6.59 21.17
CA PHE A 167 0.12 -6.46 21.03
C PHE A 167 -0.51 -7.63 20.27
N LEU A 168 0.12 -8.10 19.19
CA LEU A 168 -0.36 -9.27 18.43
C LEU A 168 -0.29 -10.57 19.24
N SER A 169 0.67 -10.68 20.18
CA SER A 169 0.79 -11.85 21.06
C SER A 169 -0.29 -11.91 22.13
N ILE A 170 -0.73 -10.75 22.66
CA ILE A 170 -1.81 -10.66 23.66
C ILE A 170 -3.16 -11.11 23.04
N GLY A 171 -3.39 -10.83 21.77
CA GLY A 171 -4.62 -11.22 21.06
C GLY A 171 -4.68 -12.67 20.58
N ASN A 172 -3.67 -13.50 20.86
CA ASN A 172 -3.55 -14.89 20.36
C ASN A 172 -3.60 -15.02 18.82
N LEU A 173 -3.36 -13.92 18.09
CA LEU A 173 -3.35 -13.84 16.62
C LEU A 173 -2.01 -14.31 16.01
N SER A 174 -1.02 -14.64 16.84
CA SER A 174 0.30 -15.10 16.40
C SER A 174 0.47 -16.62 16.35
N SER A 175 -0.52 -17.40 16.82
CA SER A 175 -0.46 -18.87 16.76
C SER A 175 -1.14 -19.41 15.50
N LYS A 176 -0.39 -19.45 14.40
CA LYS A 176 -0.48 -20.45 13.32
C LYS A 176 0.71 -20.34 12.37
#